data_AF-A6I3C0-F1
#
_entry.id   AF-A6I3C0-F1
#
_cell.length_a   1.000
_cell.length_b   1.000
_cell.length_c   1.000
_cell.angle_alpha   90.00
_cell.angle_beta   90.00
_cell.angle_gamma   90.00
#
_symmetry.space_group_name_H-M   'P 1'
#
loop_
_entity.id
_entity.type
_entity.pdbx_description
1 polymer ?
#
loop_
_entity_poly.entity_id
_entity_poly.type
_entity_poly.pdbx_seq_one_letter_code
_entity_poly.pdbx_strand_id
1 'polypeptide(L)' 'MGFHTTEELLKETKALCVKNVQMCWILTYFKLSEPICGSNQVTYNGECHLCSEILFEDRTIIKVHDGPCETSSD' A
#
# COMPACT_ATOMS: atom_id res chain seq x y z
N MET A 1 -15.30 17.51 9.98
CA MET A 1 -14.88 16.22 9.42
C MET A 1 -13.82 16.55 8.38
N GLY A 2 -12.55 16.33 8.71
CA GLY A 2 -11.42 16.88 7.98
C GLY A 2 -11.31 16.26 6.58
N PHE A 3 -11.22 17.10 5.57
CA PHE A 3 -10.76 16.71 4.24
C PHE A 3 -9.26 16.46 4.37
N HIS A 4 -8.87 15.21 4.65
CA HIS A 4 -7.46 14.84 4.66
C HIS A 4 -6.92 15.06 3.26
N THR A 5 -5.91 15.92 3.14
CA THR A 5 -5.28 16.17 1.84
C THR A 5 -4.52 14.93 1.40
N THR A 6 -4.39 14.72 0.09
CA THR A 6 -3.62 13.60 -0.50
C THR A 6 -2.19 13.54 0.04
N GLU A 7 -1.61 14.69 0.39
CA GLU A 7 -0.28 14.80 0.99
C GLU A 7 -0.21 14.28 2.43
N GLU A 8 -1.22 14.56 3.26
CA GLU A 8 -1.29 14.04 4.63
C GLU A 8 -1.47 12.53 4.64
N LEU A 9 -2.38 12.03 3.80
CA LEU A 9 -2.64 10.60 3.66
C LEU A 9 -1.41 9.86 3.12
N LEU A 10 -0.65 10.48 2.20
CA LEU A 10 0.63 9.94 1.75
C LEU A 10 1.70 9.93 2.86
N LYS A 11 1.79 10.98 3.69
CA LYS A 11 2.73 11.03 4.82
C LYS A 11 2.42 9.96 5.87
N GLU A 12 1.14 9.78 6.21
CA GLU A 12 0.69 8.70 7.11
C GLU A 12 0.99 7.32 6.53
N THR A 13 0.72 7.13 5.25
CA THR A 13 1.03 5.88 4.53
C THR A 13 2.54 5.61 4.54
N LYS A 14 3.38 6.62 4.23
CA LYS A 14 4.84 6.51 4.30
C LYS A 14 5.32 6.15 5.71
N ALA A 15 4.76 6.76 6.76
CA ALA A 15 5.11 6.47 8.15
C ALA A 15 4.76 5.02 8.55
N LEU A 16 3.58 4.54 8.16
CA LEU A 16 3.17 3.14 8.35
C LEU A 16 4.10 2.18 7.61
N CYS A 17 4.45 2.52 6.37
CA CYS A 17 5.36 1.74 5.54
C CYS A 17 6.76 1.63 6.14
N VAL A 18 7.34 2.71 6.65
CA VAL A 18 8.67 2.67 7.27
C VAL A 18 8.68 1.79 8.53
N LYS A 19 7.58 1.79 9.30
CA LYS A 19 7.41 0.94 10.47
C LYS A 19 7.24 -0.56 10.10
N ASN A 20 6.52 -0.84 9.01
CA ASN A 20 6.25 -2.20 8.54
C ASN A 20 7.38 -2.80 7.67
N VAL A 21 8.16 -1.98 6.95
CA VAL A 21 9.21 -2.43 6.01
C VAL A 21 10.38 -3.12 6.70
N GLN A 22 10.76 -2.69 7.91
CA GLN A 22 11.79 -3.40 8.69
C GLN A 22 11.37 -4.84 9.04
N MET A 23 10.07 -5.15 8.99
CA MET A 23 9.50 -6.49 9.20
C MET A 23 9.12 -7.20 7.90
N CYS A 24 9.14 -6.52 6.75
CA CYS A 24 8.68 -7.11 5.48
C CYS A 24 9.55 -8.28 4.98
N TRP A 25 10.81 -8.35 5.39
CA TRP A 25 11.67 -9.52 5.14
C TRP A 25 11.25 -10.76 5.93
N ILE A 26 10.55 -10.57 7.06
CA ILE A 26 10.09 -11.65 7.95
C ILE A 26 8.60 -11.95 7.70
N LEU A 27 7.80 -10.94 7.40
CA LEU A 27 6.35 -11.08 7.24
C LEU A 27 5.94 -11.85 5.98
N THR A 28 6.69 -11.72 4.88
CA THR A 28 6.45 -12.56 3.68
C THR A 28 6.67 -14.05 3.95
N TYR A 29 7.48 -14.39 4.96
CA TYR A 29 7.70 -15.77 5.39
C TYR A 29 6.60 -16.29 6.34
N PHE A 30 5.96 -15.42 7.13
CA PHE A 30 5.01 -15.83 8.19
C PHE A 30 3.54 -15.48 7.92
N LYS A 31 3.23 -14.61 6.96
CA LYS A 31 1.85 -14.18 6.65
C LYS A 31 1.64 -14.15 5.14
N LEU A 32 0.60 -14.84 4.66
CA LEU A 32 0.15 -14.68 3.29
C LEU A 32 -0.21 -13.21 3.06
N SER A 33 0.33 -12.66 1.98
CA SER A 33 0.14 -11.26 1.66
C SER A 33 -1.24 -11.05 1.05
N GLU A 34 -2.13 -10.42 1.80
CA GLU A 34 -3.50 -10.12 1.36
C GLU A 34 -3.48 -9.06 0.24
N PRO A 35 -4.28 -9.21 -0.82
CA PRO A 35 -4.33 -8.24 -1.90
C PRO A 35 -4.83 -6.88 -1.43
N ILE A 36 -4.32 -5.81 -2.03
CA ILE A 36 -4.65 -4.42 -1.71
C ILE A 36 -4.81 -3.64 -3.01
N CYS A 37 -5.85 -2.82 -3.12
CA CYS A 37 -5.99 -1.88 -4.23
C CYS A 37 -5.33 -0.54 -3.92
N GLY A 38 -4.39 -0.12 -4.76
CA GLY A 38 -3.79 1.21 -4.69
C GLY A 38 -4.51 2.25 -5.54
N SER A 39 -4.24 3.52 -5.26
CA SER A 39 -4.84 4.67 -5.95
C SER A 39 -4.49 4.77 -7.43
N ASN A 40 -3.54 3.96 -7.91
CA ASN A 40 -3.19 3.82 -9.32
C ASN A 40 -3.91 2.64 -10.01
N GLN A 41 -4.96 2.11 -9.39
CA GLN A 41 -5.75 0.98 -9.88
C GLN A 41 -4.94 -0.32 -10.06
N VAL A 42 -3.78 -0.41 -9.41
CA VAL A 42 -2.95 -1.62 -9.37
C VAL A 42 -3.23 -2.39 -8.10
N THR A 43 -3.37 -3.71 -8.24
CA THR A 43 -3.47 -4.63 -7.11
C THR A 43 -2.07 -4.99 -6.61
N TYR A 44 -1.79 -4.74 -5.33
CA TYR A 44 -0.55 -5.10 -4.66
C TYR A 44 -0.78 -6.36 -3.83
N ASN A 45 0.12 -7.33 -3.96
CA ASN A 45 0.14 -8.54 -3.14
C ASN A 45 0.64 -8.22 -1.71
N GLY A 46 -0.11 -7.42 -0.95
CA GLY A 46 0.18 -7.08 0.45
C GLY A 46 0.76 -5.68 0.68
N GLU A 47 0.72 -5.29 1.96
CA GLU A 47 1.22 -3.99 2.43
C GLU A 47 2.71 -3.83 2.13
N CYS A 48 3.50 -4.91 2.25
CA CYS A 48 4.92 -4.85 1.97
C CYS A 48 5.23 -4.54 0.51
N HIS A 49 4.47 -5.11 -0.43
CA HIS A 49 4.64 -4.82 -1.85
C HIS A 49 4.26 -3.36 -2.16
N LEU A 50 3.12 -2.89 -1.64
CA LEU A 50 2.71 -1.48 -1.77
C LEU A 50 3.75 -0.52 -1.16
N CYS A 51 4.27 -0.83 0.02
CA CYS A 51 5.26 -0.01 0.71
C CYS A 51 6.61 0.01 0.00
N SER A 52 7.00 -1.09 -0.66
CA SER A 52 8.20 -1.12 -1.48
C SER A 52 8.13 -0.10 -2.63
N GLU A 53 6.99 -0.06 -3.31
CA GLU A 53 6.73 0.87 -4.41
C GLU A 53 6.67 2.34 -3.94
N ILE A 54 6.11 2.58 -2.76
CA ILE A 54 6.05 3.94 -2.20
C ILE A 54 7.42 4.43 -1.72
N LEU A 55 8.25 3.57 -1.11
CA LEU A 55 9.48 3.97 -0.45
C LEU A 55 10.73 3.86 -1.33
N PHE A 56 10.86 2.81 -2.15
CA PHE A 56 12.05 2.58 -2.97
C PHE A 56 11.90 3.17 -4.39
N GLU A 57 10.68 3.13 -4.94
CA GLU A 57 10.39 3.71 -6.26
C GLU A 57 9.83 5.15 -6.15
N ASP A 58 9.77 5.70 -4.93
CA ASP A 58 9.22 7.02 -4.57
C ASP A 58 7.86 7.34 -5.20
N ARG A 59 7.01 6.32 -5.32
CA ARG A 59 5.68 6.49 -5.90
C ARG A 59 4.71 7.12 -4.90
N THR A 60 3.86 8.00 -5.39
CA THR A 60 2.74 8.56 -4.63
C THR A 60 1.51 7.68 -4.80
N ILE A 61 1.48 6.55 -4.08
CA ILE A 61 0.36 5.60 -4.09
C ILE A 61 -0.28 5.61 -2.70
N ILE A 62 -1.60 5.61 -2.67
CA ILE A 62 -2.39 5.52 -1.44
C ILE A 62 -3.19 4.23 -1.48
N LYS A 63 -3.29 3.52 -0.35
CA LYS A 63 -4.21 2.39 -0.23
C LYS A 63 -5.66 2.88 -0.33
N VAL A 64 -6.41 2.33 -1.29
CA VAL A 64 -7.85 2.64 -1.44
C VAL A 64 -8.67 1.70 -0.59
N HIS A 65 -8.47 0.39 -0.74
CA HIS A 65 -9.16 -0.64 0.04
C HIS A 65 -8.36 -1.94 0.10
N ASP A 66 -8.71 -2.80 1.04
CA ASP A 66 -8.22 -4.19 1.08
C ASP A 66 -8.98 -5.04 0.04
N GLY A 67 -8.32 -6.04 -0.52
CA GLY A 67 -8.81 -6.80 -1.69
C GLY A 67 -8.20 -6.34 -3.02
N PRO A 68 -8.34 -7.12 -4.09
CA PRO A 68 -7.90 -6.73 -5.43
C PRO A 68 -8.72 -5.54 -5.93
N CYS A 69 -8.11 -4.68 -6.75
CA CYS A 69 -8.87 -3.68 -7.48
C CYS A 69 -9.92 -4.36 -8.36
N GLU A 70 -11.07 -3.71 -8.54
CA GLU A 70 -12.03 -4.12 -9.56
C GLU A 70 -11.32 -4.05 -10.92
N THR A 71 -11.10 -5.21 -11.54
CA THR A 71 -10.78 -5.26 -12.96
C THR A 71 -12.05 -4.86 -13.68
N SER A 72 -12.01 -3.86 -14.55
CA SER A 72 -13.06 -3.64 -15.55
C SER A 72 -13.00 -4.80 -16.54
N SER A 73 -13.43 -5.97 -16.09
CA SER A 73 -13.77 -7.10 -16.93
C SER A 73 -15.25 -6.93 -17.25
N ASP A 74 -15.53 -6.41 -18.45
CA ASP A 74 -16.80 -6.63 -19.13
C ASP A 74 -17.16 -8.13 -19.15
#